data_AF-A0A9Y2JTJ2-F1
#
_entry.id   AF-A0A9Y2JTJ2-F1
#
_cell.length_a   1.000
_cell.length_b   1.000
_cell.length_c   1.000
_cell.angle_alpha   90.00
_cell.angle_beta   90.00
_cell.angle_gamma   90.00
#
_symmetry.space_group_name_H-M   'P 1'
#
loop_
_entity.id
_entity.type
_entity.pdbx_description
1 polymer ?
#
loop_
_entity_poly.entity_id
_entity_poly.type
_entity_poly.pdbx_seq_one_letter_code
_entity_poly.pdbx_strand_id
1 'polypeptide(L)'
;MTKRPVVWIAGALVAAGAVLAVVFAAGGGVPGAKAAPGPTTIGAEWRSFRADVTGIRPGPDDVSLFVQVALPGNDPGCVREPRIEQVVETKTDVRADVVYSTRPAAGGCQDKVPAELRLATSTPVADRTVILNGDNGNAWHKLGAGWGHCAPQGTCAPPADHCDPAWIGAAVSATGAESAGTTRVCDPNWLVLDLPVHRTDPPARAVFRWGGAGWTSFAQVKSAGCPEIRAAEPKFPVALCKALPAPA
;
A
#
# COMPACT_ATOMS: atom_id res chain seq x y z
N MET A 1 16.10 -25.45 -45.16
CA MET A 1 15.61 -26.56 -46.03
C MET A 1 15.17 -27.69 -45.12
N THR A 2 14.06 -28.44 -45.30
CA THR A 2 12.99 -28.39 -46.33
C THR A 2 11.75 -29.22 -45.90
N LYS A 3 10.54 -28.75 -46.27
CA LYS A 3 9.31 -29.52 -46.64
C LYS A 3 8.64 -30.51 -45.63
N ARG A 4 7.31 -30.32 -45.43
CA ARG A 4 6.30 -31.38 -45.18
C ARG A 4 5.95 -32.10 -46.52
N PRO A 5 5.43 -33.35 -46.52
CA PRO A 5 3.97 -33.65 -46.56
C PRO A 5 3.60 -34.66 -45.44
N VAL A 6 2.61 -35.58 -45.39
CA VAL A 6 1.49 -36.15 -46.21
C VAL A 6 0.36 -36.43 -45.16
N VAL A 7 -0.98 -36.34 -45.29
CA VAL A 7 -2.06 -36.64 -46.28
C VAL A 7 -2.46 -38.14 -46.33
N TRP A 8 -3.76 -38.43 -46.61
CA TRP A 8 -4.47 -39.74 -46.81
C TRP A 8 -5.09 -40.41 -45.55
N ILE A 9 -6.33 -40.96 -45.52
CA ILE A 9 -7.51 -41.02 -46.44
C ILE A 9 -8.84 -41.00 -45.62
N ALA A 10 -9.95 -40.67 -46.30
CA ALA A 10 -11.35 -41.17 -46.09
C ALA A 10 -12.18 -40.58 -44.93
N GLY A 11 -13.52 -40.48 -45.05
CA GLY A 11 -14.41 -40.81 -46.17
C GLY A 11 -15.75 -40.05 -46.08
N ALA A 12 -16.55 -40.03 -47.15
CA ALA A 12 -17.74 -39.17 -47.28
C ALA A 12 -19.06 -39.95 -47.38
N LEU A 13 -20.19 -39.32 -47.03
CA LEU A 13 -21.52 -39.53 -47.65
C LEU A 13 -22.48 -38.37 -47.35
N VAL A 14 -23.60 -38.28 -48.09
CA VAL A 14 -24.44 -37.08 -48.21
C VAL A 14 -25.94 -37.43 -48.25
N ALA A 15 -26.75 -36.76 -47.40
CA ALA A 15 -28.16 -36.37 -47.62
C ALA A 15 -28.52 -35.36 -46.51
N ALA A 16 -29.06 -34.15 -46.74
CA ALA A 16 -30.15 -33.67 -47.59
C ALA A 16 -31.55 -33.98 -47.01
N GLY A 17 -32.23 -32.92 -46.53
CA GLY A 17 -33.59 -32.97 -46.01
C GLY A 17 -33.96 -31.67 -45.29
N ALA A 18 -34.83 -30.86 -45.90
CA ALA A 18 -35.31 -29.59 -45.32
C ALA A 18 -36.83 -29.61 -45.17
N VAL A 19 -37.33 -29.19 -44.01
CA VAL A 19 -38.76 -28.89 -43.79
C VAL A 19 -38.85 -27.58 -43.00
N LEU A 20 -39.54 -26.59 -43.58
CA LEU A 20 -39.90 -25.36 -42.88
C LEU A 20 -41.31 -25.55 -42.31
N ALA A 21 -41.49 -25.30 -41.01
CA ALA A 21 -42.80 -25.37 -40.36
C ALA A 21 -43.01 -24.16 -39.45
N VAL A 22 -43.68 -23.12 -39.96
CA VAL A 22 -44.19 -22.00 -39.17
C VAL A 22 -45.59 -22.36 -38.69
N VAL A 23 -45.80 -22.36 -37.38
CA VAL A 23 -47.14 -22.43 -36.78
C VAL A 23 -47.28 -21.27 -35.81
N PHE A 24 -48.08 -20.27 -36.18
CA PHE A 24 -48.63 -19.31 -35.23
C PHE A 24 -49.79 -19.97 -34.49
N ALA A 25 -49.72 -19.99 -33.16
CA ALA A 25 -50.85 -20.28 -32.28
C ALA A 25 -50.86 -19.28 -31.13
N ALA A 26 -51.98 -18.60 -30.94
CA ALA A 26 -52.15 -17.60 -29.88
C ALA A 26 -52.87 -18.21 -28.66
N GLY A 27 -52.69 -17.60 -27.49
CA GLY A 27 -53.59 -17.77 -26.34
C GLY A 27 -53.58 -19.15 -25.67
N GLY A 28 -52.63 -19.37 -24.75
CA GLY A 28 -52.57 -20.58 -23.93
C GLY A 28 -51.77 -20.37 -22.65
N GLY A 29 -52.35 -19.71 -21.65
CA GLY A 29 -51.69 -19.49 -20.36
C GLY A 29 -51.61 -20.79 -19.56
N VAL A 30 -50.41 -21.18 -19.11
CA VAL A 30 -50.18 -22.31 -18.20
C VAL A 30 -49.87 -21.77 -16.80
N PRO A 31 -50.81 -21.79 -15.84
CA PRO A 31 -50.56 -21.31 -14.49
C PRO A 31 -49.64 -22.30 -13.76
N GLY A 32 -48.45 -21.86 -13.35
CA GLY A 32 -47.54 -22.66 -12.51
C GLY A 32 -46.10 -22.79 -13.03
N ALA A 33 -45.81 -22.38 -14.26
CA ALA A 33 -44.44 -22.32 -14.78
C ALA A 33 -43.63 -21.20 -14.08
N LYS A 34 -43.12 -21.50 -12.88
CA LYS A 34 -42.27 -20.59 -12.09
C LYS A 34 -40.97 -20.37 -12.87
N ALA A 35 -40.81 -19.18 -13.45
CA ALA A 35 -39.65 -18.85 -14.27
C ALA A 35 -38.34 -19.15 -13.51
N ALA A 36 -37.41 -19.83 -14.18
CA ALA A 36 -36.05 -19.94 -13.69
C ALA A 36 -35.48 -18.52 -13.53
N PRO A 37 -34.69 -18.23 -12.48
CA PRO A 37 -34.01 -16.95 -12.37
C PRO A 37 -33.19 -16.68 -13.63
N GLY A 38 -33.48 -15.57 -14.30
CA GLY A 38 -32.60 -15.08 -15.36
C GLY A 38 -31.20 -14.82 -14.81
N PRO A 39 -30.14 -14.81 -15.65
CA PRO A 39 -28.78 -14.57 -15.20
C PRO A 39 -28.75 -13.26 -14.38
N THR A 40 -28.33 -13.36 -13.12
CA THR A 40 -28.31 -12.24 -12.19
C THR A 40 -27.34 -11.17 -12.69
N THR A 41 -27.89 -10.07 -13.22
CA THR A 41 -27.13 -8.90 -13.64
C THR A 41 -26.33 -8.35 -12.47
N ILE A 42 -25.01 -8.54 -12.51
CA ILE A 42 -24.11 -8.15 -11.43
C ILE A 42 -24.06 -6.62 -11.33
N GLY A 43 -24.63 -6.06 -10.26
CA GLY A 43 -24.21 -4.75 -9.75
C GLY A 43 -24.77 -3.48 -10.41
N ALA A 44 -26.04 -3.42 -10.78
CA ALA A 44 -26.67 -2.14 -11.18
C ALA A 44 -26.96 -1.18 -9.99
N GLU A 45 -26.84 -1.66 -8.74
CA GLU A 45 -27.04 -0.87 -7.53
C GLU A 45 -25.79 -0.10 -7.11
N TRP A 46 -26.00 1.07 -6.49
CA TRP A 46 -24.93 1.84 -5.87
C TRP A 46 -24.61 1.28 -4.49
N ARG A 47 -23.33 1.11 -4.17
CA ARG A 47 -22.84 0.68 -2.85
C ARG A 47 -21.80 1.67 -2.33
N SER A 48 -21.78 1.88 -1.01
CA SER A 48 -20.72 2.66 -0.35
C SER A 48 -19.43 1.85 -0.23
N PHE A 49 -18.30 2.49 -0.49
CA PHE A 49 -16.94 1.96 -0.29
C PHE A 49 -16.09 3.03 0.41
N ARG A 50 -15.04 2.61 1.11
CA ARG A 50 -14.03 3.52 1.66
C ARG A 50 -13.13 4.04 0.56
N ALA A 51 -12.83 5.35 0.59
CA ALA A 51 -11.92 6.01 -0.33
C ALA A 51 -10.46 5.76 0.07
N ASP A 52 -9.59 5.60 -0.92
CA ASP A 52 -8.15 5.53 -0.70
C ASP A 52 -7.65 6.93 -0.32
N VAL A 53 -7.26 7.12 0.94
CA VAL A 53 -6.71 8.41 1.42
C VAL A 53 -5.25 8.51 1.01
N THR A 54 -4.90 9.61 0.35
CA THR A 54 -3.56 9.86 -0.20
C THR A 54 -2.81 10.99 0.48
N GLY A 55 -3.50 11.80 1.30
CA GLY A 55 -2.92 12.99 1.92
C GLY A 55 -3.87 13.69 2.89
N ILE A 56 -3.32 14.54 3.74
CA ILE A 56 -4.04 15.53 4.52
C ILE A 56 -3.29 16.86 4.40
N ARG A 57 -4.03 17.97 4.26
CA ARG A 57 -3.48 19.33 4.37
C ARG A 57 -4.33 20.20 5.30
N PRO A 58 -3.76 21.25 5.92
CA PRO A 58 -4.51 22.21 6.73
C PRO A 58 -5.72 22.81 6.00
N GLY A 59 -6.81 23.06 6.74
CA GLY A 59 -7.94 23.87 6.31
C GLY A 59 -7.63 25.38 6.30
N PRO A 60 -8.63 26.22 6.01
CA PRO A 60 -8.52 27.69 6.16
C PRO A 60 -8.57 28.16 7.62
N ASP A 61 -8.89 27.26 8.55
CA ASP A 61 -9.07 27.48 9.99
C ASP A 61 -8.50 26.28 10.78
N ASP A 62 -8.32 26.46 12.09
CA ASP A 62 -7.76 25.45 12.99
C ASP A 62 -8.73 24.28 13.31
N VAL A 63 -10.00 24.44 12.94
CA VAL A 63 -11.10 23.47 13.10
C VAL A 63 -11.42 22.69 11.81
N SER A 64 -10.53 22.69 10.80
CA SER A 64 -10.71 21.81 9.65
C SER A 64 -9.43 21.38 8.94
N LEU A 65 -9.57 20.31 8.17
CA LEU A 65 -8.56 19.74 7.28
C LEU A 65 -9.17 19.46 5.92
N PHE A 66 -8.35 19.45 4.87
CA PHE A 66 -8.71 18.81 3.60
C PHE A 66 -8.05 17.44 3.54
N VAL A 67 -8.89 16.40 3.49
CA VAL A 67 -8.49 15.01 3.27
C VAL A 67 -8.44 14.78 1.76
N GLN A 68 -7.30 14.32 1.27
CA GLN A 68 -7.03 14.08 -0.15
C GLN A 68 -7.25 12.59 -0.45
N VAL A 69 -7.98 12.28 -1.52
CA VAL A 69 -8.41 10.90 -1.84
C VAL A 69 -8.27 10.57 -3.32
N ALA A 70 -8.03 9.30 -3.63
CA ALA A 70 -8.03 8.74 -4.99
C ALA A 70 -9.34 7.98 -5.28
N LEU A 71 -10.28 8.66 -5.94
CA LEU A 71 -11.60 8.12 -6.30
C LEU A 71 -11.58 7.46 -7.70
N PRO A 72 -12.44 6.48 -7.99
CA PRO A 72 -12.65 6.00 -9.36
C PRO A 72 -13.06 7.11 -10.34
N GLY A 73 -12.82 6.87 -11.63
CA GLY A 73 -12.75 7.86 -12.73
C GLY A 73 -13.87 8.90 -12.88
N ASN A 74 -13.56 9.93 -13.69
CA ASN A 74 -14.28 11.21 -13.76
C ASN A 74 -15.63 11.19 -14.51
N ASP A 75 -16.11 10.03 -14.97
CA ASP A 75 -17.33 9.93 -15.77
C ASP A 75 -18.61 10.05 -14.90
N PRO A 76 -19.68 10.73 -15.38
CA PRO A 76 -20.99 10.82 -14.72
C PRO A 76 -21.69 9.46 -14.51
N GLY A 77 -21.26 8.73 -13.48
CA GLY A 77 -21.73 7.38 -13.17
C GLY A 77 -20.72 6.50 -12.43
N CYS A 78 -19.43 6.87 -12.44
CA CYS A 78 -18.40 6.10 -11.73
C CYS A 78 -18.40 6.36 -10.21
N VAL A 79 -18.62 7.61 -9.78
CA VAL A 79 -18.67 7.98 -8.36
C VAL A 79 -19.83 8.94 -8.11
N ARG A 80 -20.48 8.79 -6.96
CA ARG A 80 -21.38 9.80 -6.37
C ARG A 80 -21.07 9.96 -4.88
N GLU A 81 -21.52 11.07 -4.31
CA GLU A 81 -21.58 11.30 -2.85
C GLU A 81 -20.24 11.00 -2.10
N PRO A 82 -19.06 11.42 -2.60
CA PRO A 82 -17.83 11.33 -1.82
C PRO A 82 -17.94 12.27 -0.62
N ARG A 83 -17.71 11.73 0.58
CA ARG A 83 -18.01 12.42 1.85
C ARG A 83 -17.18 11.85 3.01
N ILE A 84 -17.24 12.56 4.12
CA ILE A 84 -16.70 12.10 5.41
C ILE A 84 -17.90 11.89 6.34
N GLU A 85 -17.93 10.73 7.01
CA GLU A 85 -18.99 10.34 7.95
C GLU A 85 -18.40 9.70 9.22
N GLN A 86 -19.24 9.44 10.22
CA GLN A 86 -18.83 8.90 11.53
C GLN A 86 -17.70 9.68 12.21
N VAL A 87 -17.74 11.02 12.13
CA VAL A 87 -16.77 11.89 12.81
C VAL A 87 -16.94 11.78 14.32
N VAL A 88 -15.93 11.22 14.99
CA VAL A 88 -15.84 11.12 16.45
C VAL A 88 -14.60 11.87 16.90
N GLU A 89 -14.78 12.85 17.78
CA GLU A 89 -13.69 13.62 18.37
C GLU A 89 -13.42 13.21 19.81
N THR A 90 -12.13 13.10 20.14
CA THR A 90 -11.65 13.05 21.52
C THR A 90 -10.68 14.22 21.76
N LYS A 91 -10.12 14.29 22.98
CA LYS A 91 -9.07 15.25 23.34
C LYS A 91 -7.74 14.98 22.62
N THR A 92 -7.52 13.76 22.14
CA THR A 92 -6.23 13.27 21.63
C THR A 92 -6.29 12.83 20.17
N ASP A 93 -7.47 12.44 19.68
CA ASP A 93 -7.68 12.02 18.30
C ASP A 93 -8.98 12.56 17.67
N VAL A 94 -9.03 12.48 16.33
CA VAL A 94 -10.20 12.68 15.50
C VAL A 94 -10.32 11.45 14.61
N ARG A 95 -11.47 10.78 14.66
CA ARG A 95 -11.74 9.53 13.93
C ARG A 95 -12.85 9.77 12.92
N ALA A 96 -12.72 9.30 11.69
CA ALA A 96 -13.78 9.40 10.68
C ALA A 96 -13.65 8.32 9.59
N ASP A 97 -14.77 7.95 8.95
CA ASP A 97 -14.78 7.15 7.73
C ASP A 97 -14.86 8.09 6.51
N VAL A 98 -14.04 7.82 5.49
CA VAL A 98 -13.99 8.59 4.23
C VAL A 98 -14.55 7.70 3.14
N VAL A 99 -15.72 8.01 2.61
CA VAL A 99 -16.50 7.08 1.78
C VAL A 99 -17.00 7.72 0.50
N TYR A 100 -17.27 6.89 -0.49
CA TYR A 100 -17.92 7.27 -1.74
C TYR A 100 -18.88 6.16 -2.17
N SER A 101 -19.86 6.47 -3.01
CA SER A 101 -20.70 5.45 -3.65
C SER A 101 -20.25 5.18 -5.08
N THR A 102 -20.16 3.90 -5.45
CA THR A 102 -19.93 3.45 -6.84
C THR A 102 -20.80 2.24 -7.18
N ARG A 103 -20.86 1.89 -8.47
CA ARG A 103 -21.47 0.66 -9.00
C ARG A 103 -20.37 -0.32 -9.41
N PRO A 104 -20.46 -1.62 -9.09
CA PRO A 104 -19.50 -2.62 -9.55
C PRO A 104 -19.20 -2.49 -11.06
N ALA A 105 -17.90 -2.39 -11.37
CA ALA A 105 -17.35 -1.82 -12.60
C ALA A 105 -18.15 -2.04 -13.90
N ALA A 106 -18.83 -0.99 -14.37
CA ALA A 106 -19.35 -0.87 -15.73
C ALA A 106 -18.23 -0.54 -16.75
N GLY A 107 -17.14 -1.32 -16.72
CA GLY A 107 -15.98 -1.18 -17.60
C GLY A 107 -15.06 0.02 -17.30
N GLY A 108 -15.56 1.24 -17.44
CA GLY A 108 -14.74 2.47 -17.56
C GLY A 108 -14.10 3.02 -16.28
N CYS A 109 -14.59 2.65 -15.09
CA CYS A 109 -14.16 3.25 -13.82
C CYS A 109 -12.82 2.71 -13.26
N GLN A 110 -11.84 2.44 -14.14
CA GLN A 110 -10.52 1.91 -13.75
C GLN A 110 -9.57 3.01 -13.26
N ASP A 111 -9.64 4.19 -13.87
CA ASP A 111 -8.75 5.30 -13.54
C ASP A 111 -9.01 5.85 -12.13
N LYS A 112 -7.95 6.38 -11.51
CA LYS A 112 -7.99 7.05 -10.22
C LYS A 112 -7.81 8.55 -10.39
N VAL A 113 -8.77 9.33 -9.89
CA VAL A 113 -8.81 10.79 -9.97
C VAL A 113 -8.67 11.38 -8.56
N PRO A 114 -7.79 12.38 -8.35
CA PRO A 114 -7.65 13.03 -7.05
C PRO A 114 -8.86 13.92 -6.76
N ALA A 115 -9.35 13.85 -5.52
CA ALA A 115 -10.36 14.77 -4.98
C ALA A 115 -10.02 15.17 -3.54
N GLU A 116 -10.63 16.23 -3.05
CA GLU A 116 -10.46 16.70 -1.66
C GLU A 116 -11.81 16.82 -0.94
N LEU A 117 -11.84 16.40 0.32
CA LEU A 117 -13.01 16.44 1.19
C LEU A 117 -12.68 17.21 2.47
N ARG A 118 -13.52 18.15 2.88
CA ARG A 118 -13.31 18.93 4.11
C ARG A 118 -13.75 18.11 5.33
N LEU A 119 -12.80 17.69 6.16
CA LEU A 119 -13.05 17.26 7.53
C LEU A 119 -13.21 18.53 8.37
N ALA A 120 -14.36 18.70 9.02
CA ALA A 120 -14.61 19.78 9.97
C ALA A 120 -14.78 19.21 11.38
N THR A 121 -14.27 19.92 12.37
CA THR A 121 -14.31 19.54 13.79
C THR A 121 -14.97 20.63 14.64
N SER A 122 -15.52 20.23 15.78
CA SER A 122 -16.10 21.10 16.81
C SER A 122 -15.05 21.75 17.71
N THR A 123 -13.85 21.17 17.78
CA THR A 123 -12.69 21.71 18.49
C THR A 123 -11.46 21.81 17.57
N PRO A 124 -10.45 22.62 17.88
CA PRO A 124 -9.25 22.74 17.05
C PRO A 124 -8.57 21.38 16.84
N VAL A 125 -8.16 21.09 15.60
CA VAL A 125 -7.42 19.85 15.29
C VAL A 125 -6.04 19.89 15.95
N ALA A 126 -5.40 21.06 15.96
CA ALA A 126 -4.14 21.35 16.67
C ALA A 126 -3.05 20.30 16.42
N ASP A 127 -2.74 19.45 17.39
CA ASP A 127 -1.75 18.36 17.34
C ASP A 127 -2.39 16.98 17.59
N ARG A 128 -3.73 16.87 17.45
CA ARG A 128 -4.47 15.61 17.61
C ARG A 128 -4.15 14.63 16.48
N THR A 129 -4.18 13.34 16.80
CA THR A 129 -3.99 12.27 15.81
C THR A 129 -5.26 12.12 14.96
N VAL A 130 -5.14 12.02 13.64
CA VAL A 130 -6.29 11.88 12.73
C VAL A 130 -6.31 10.46 12.15
N ILE A 131 -7.36 9.70 12.47
CA ILE A 131 -7.48 8.28 12.13
C ILE A 131 -8.65 8.13 11.16
N LEU A 132 -8.32 7.81 9.92
CA LEU A 132 -9.29 7.71 8.84
C LEU A 132 -9.54 6.23 8.50
N ASN A 133 -10.78 5.91 8.09
CA ASN A 133 -11.18 4.57 7.68
C ASN A 133 -10.99 3.47 8.76
N GLY A 134 -10.85 3.87 10.04
CA GLY A 134 -10.53 2.99 11.17
C GLY A 134 -9.09 2.48 11.20
N ASP A 135 -8.20 2.96 10.32
CA ASP A 135 -6.81 2.50 10.25
C ASP A 135 -5.94 3.18 11.33
N ASN A 136 -5.82 2.51 12.48
CA ASN A 136 -4.94 2.96 13.56
C ASN A 136 -3.44 2.79 13.24
N GLY A 137 -3.07 2.01 12.21
CA GLY A 137 -1.67 1.78 11.82
C GLY A 137 -1.15 2.89 10.92
N ASN A 138 -1.95 3.30 9.94
CA ASN A 138 -1.68 4.44 9.06
C ASN A 138 -2.37 5.73 9.58
N ALA A 139 -2.28 5.96 10.89
CA ALA A 139 -2.75 7.20 11.49
C ALA A 139 -1.99 8.42 10.95
N TRP A 140 -2.67 9.56 10.83
CA TRP A 140 -2.11 10.81 10.37
C TRP A 140 -1.78 11.72 11.55
N HIS A 141 -0.59 12.30 11.53
CA HIS A 141 -0.10 13.18 12.57
C HIS A 141 0.46 14.46 11.92
N LYS A 142 0.46 15.55 12.67
CA LYS A 142 0.99 16.83 12.23
C LYS A 142 2.52 16.81 12.30
N LEU A 143 3.17 17.01 11.16
CA LEU A 143 4.61 16.97 10.98
C LEU A 143 5.08 18.37 10.54
N GLY A 144 5.45 19.20 11.53
CA GLY A 144 5.76 20.61 11.31
C GLY A 144 4.55 21.39 10.80
N ALA A 145 4.63 21.88 9.55
CA ALA A 145 3.54 22.59 8.87
C ALA A 145 2.61 21.68 8.06
N GLY A 146 2.95 20.39 7.90
CA GLY A 146 2.19 19.42 7.11
C GLY A 146 1.58 18.31 7.96
N TRP A 147 1.03 17.29 7.29
CA TRP A 147 0.53 16.05 7.89
C TRP A 147 1.16 14.84 7.21
N GLY A 148 1.35 13.76 7.96
CA GLY A 148 1.88 12.50 7.45
C GLY A 148 1.82 11.38 8.48
N HIS A 149 2.31 10.21 8.10
CA HIS A 149 2.47 9.08 9.02
C HIS A 149 3.78 9.20 9.81
N CYS A 150 3.78 8.72 11.04
CA CYS A 150 5.00 8.65 11.87
C CYS A 150 5.91 7.51 11.37
N ALA A 151 7.19 7.53 11.76
CA ALA A 151 8.09 6.44 11.41
C ALA A 151 7.60 5.12 12.05
N PRO A 152 7.81 3.93 11.44
CA PRO A 152 7.28 2.65 11.93
C PRO A 152 7.62 2.31 13.40
N GLN A 153 8.73 2.85 13.88
CA GLN A 153 9.24 2.82 15.25
C GLN A 153 8.51 3.76 16.25
N GLY A 154 7.38 4.36 15.85
CA GLY A 154 6.38 4.92 16.75
C GLY A 154 6.59 6.38 17.19
N THR A 155 7.67 7.06 16.79
CA THR A 155 7.87 8.48 17.12
C THR A 155 7.42 9.41 16.00
N CYS A 156 6.51 10.33 16.32
CA CYS A 156 5.98 11.34 15.41
C CYS A 156 6.85 12.60 15.34
N ALA A 157 7.68 12.82 16.36
CA ALA A 157 8.92 13.57 16.19
C ALA A 157 10.00 12.56 15.71
N PRO A 158 10.56 12.70 14.50
CA PRO A 158 11.77 11.96 14.14
C PRO A 158 12.92 12.41 15.06
N PRO A 159 13.72 11.49 15.62
CA PRO A 159 14.88 11.88 16.42
C PRO A 159 15.84 12.78 15.64
N ALA A 160 16.38 13.79 16.31
CA ALA A 160 17.12 14.91 15.70
C ALA A 160 18.53 14.55 15.20
N ASP A 161 19.05 13.39 15.58
CA ASP A 161 20.30 12.80 15.11
C ASP A 161 20.00 11.40 14.56
N HIS A 162 20.56 11.03 13.41
CA HIS A 162 20.41 9.69 12.82
C HIS A 162 21.08 8.60 13.68
N CYS A 163 21.99 8.99 14.57
CA CYS A 163 22.63 8.12 15.56
C CYS A 163 21.86 7.98 16.88
N ASP A 164 20.65 8.54 16.98
CA ASP A 164 19.75 8.32 18.12
C ASP A 164 19.38 6.82 18.27
N PRO A 165 19.30 6.29 19.51
CA PRO A 165 18.94 4.90 19.77
C PRO A 165 17.64 4.43 19.13
N ALA A 166 16.64 5.29 18.89
CA ALA A 166 15.39 4.92 18.22
C ALA A 166 15.58 4.67 16.71
N TRP A 167 16.45 5.44 16.03
CA TRP A 167 16.82 5.17 14.64
C TRP A 167 17.67 3.91 14.52
N ILE A 168 18.62 3.71 15.43
CA ILE A 168 19.45 2.48 15.46
C ILE A 168 18.58 1.26 15.77
N GLY A 169 17.68 1.34 16.75
CA GLY A 169 16.72 0.28 17.08
C GLY A 169 15.83 -0.11 15.90
N ALA A 170 15.34 0.87 15.13
CA ALA A 170 14.61 0.62 13.90
C ALA A 170 15.45 -0.11 12.84
N ALA A 171 16.72 0.29 12.68
CA ALA A 171 17.66 -0.35 11.77
C ALA A 171 17.91 -1.82 12.15
N VAL A 172 18.05 -2.13 13.44
CA VAL A 172 18.12 -3.50 13.96
C VAL A 172 16.83 -4.25 13.64
N SER A 173 15.66 -3.72 14.02
CA SER A 173 14.36 -4.39 13.82
C SER A 173 14.09 -4.73 12.35
N ALA A 174 14.47 -3.84 11.43
CA ALA A 174 14.34 -4.06 9.99
C ALA A 174 15.22 -5.21 9.43
N THR A 175 16.21 -5.69 10.19
CA THR A 175 17.00 -6.89 9.83
C THR A 175 16.47 -8.20 10.43
N GLY A 176 15.48 -8.13 11.33
CA GLY A 176 14.95 -9.30 12.05
C GLY A 176 15.87 -9.89 13.13
N ALA A 177 16.95 -9.20 13.51
CA ALA A 177 17.90 -9.70 14.50
C ALA A 177 17.29 -9.85 15.90
N GLU A 178 17.66 -10.93 16.62
CA GLU A 178 17.11 -11.26 17.94
C GLU A 178 17.52 -10.28 19.07
N SER A 179 18.46 -9.37 18.82
CA SER A 179 18.89 -8.34 19.79
C SER A 179 19.53 -7.13 19.10
N ALA A 180 19.75 -6.05 19.87
CA ALA A 180 20.36 -4.80 19.42
C ALA A 180 21.77 -4.92 18.81
N GLY A 181 22.50 -6.01 19.09
CA GLY A 181 23.88 -6.20 18.64
C GLY A 181 24.84 -5.13 19.19
N THR A 182 25.86 -4.76 18.42
CA THR A 182 26.84 -3.74 18.79
C THR A 182 27.06 -2.74 17.65
N THR A 183 26.79 -1.45 17.92
CA THR A 183 27.18 -0.34 17.03
C THR A 183 28.71 -0.24 16.98
N ARG A 184 29.28 -0.40 15.79
CA ARG A 184 30.72 -0.20 15.53
C ARG A 184 31.02 1.19 14.99
N VAL A 185 30.10 1.73 14.19
CA VAL A 185 30.16 3.08 13.61
C VAL A 185 28.75 3.63 13.56
N CYS A 186 28.59 4.89 13.93
CA CYS A 186 27.51 5.71 13.39
C CYS A 186 28.08 7.09 13.04
N ASP A 187 27.83 7.54 11.81
CA ASP A 187 27.95 8.93 11.38
C ASP A 187 26.63 9.36 10.71
N PRO A 188 26.41 10.65 10.38
CA PRO A 188 25.14 11.13 9.83
C PRO A 188 24.70 10.50 8.49
N ASN A 189 25.54 9.70 7.83
CA ASN A 189 25.25 9.05 6.54
C ASN A 189 25.42 7.52 6.58
N TRP A 190 26.18 6.97 7.53
CA TRP A 190 26.56 5.55 7.58
C TRP A 190 26.45 4.95 8.99
N LEU A 191 25.80 3.80 9.09
CA LEU A 191 25.66 3.01 10.32
C LEU A 191 26.23 1.61 10.09
N VAL A 192 27.02 1.12 11.04
CA VAL A 192 27.62 -0.23 11.04
C VAL A 192 27.26 -0.92 12.35
N LEU A 193 26.50 -2.01 12.25
CA LEU A 193 26.07 -2.82 13.38
C LEU A 193 26.60 -4.25 13.22
N ASP A 194 27.27 -4.78 14.24
CA ASP A 194 27.53 -6.22 14.34
C ASP A 194 26.33 -6.86 15.05
N LEU A 195 25.58 -7.70 14.32
CA LEU A 195 24.31 -8.26 14.75
C LEU A 195 24.39 -9.80 14.89
N PRO A 196 23.94 -10.38 16.03
CA PRO A 196 23.62 -11.79 16.08
C PRO A 196 22.30 -12.02 15.33
N VAL A 197 22.37 -12.66 14.16
CA VAL A 197 21.18 -12.92 13.33
C VAL A 197 20.26 -13.93 14.03
N HIS A 198 20.85 -14.97 14.60
CA HIS A 198 20.24 -15.87 15.59
C HIS A 198 21.27 -16.16 16.70
N ARG A 199 20.82 -16.58 17.88
CA ARG A 199 21.67 -16.92 19.05
C ARG A 199 22.77 -17.96 18.79
N THR A 200 22.65 -18.77 17.73
CA THR A 200 23.63 -19.80 17.34
C THR A 200 24.45 -19.45 16.09
N ASP A 201 24.13 -18.37 15.39
CA ASP A 201 24.81 -18.00 14.15
C ASP A 201 26.09 -17.19 14.41
N PRO A 202 27.14 -17.35 13.59
CA PRO A 202 28.26 -16.40 13.57
C PRO A 202 27.71 -15.01 13.22
N PRO A 203 27.94 -13.98 14.06
CA PRO A 203 27.36 -12.66 13.87
C PRO A 203 27.69 -12.07 12.50
N ALA A 204 26.77 -11.27 11.98
CA ALA A 204 26.89 -10.62 10.69
C ALA A 204 26.94 -9.10 10.89
N ARG A 205 27.84 -8.43 10.16
CA ARG A 205 27.89 -6.97 10.15
C ARG A 205 26.91 -6.44 9.12
N ALA A 206 25.81 -5.87 9.60
CA ALA A 206 24.87 -5.13 8.76
C ALA A 206 25.39 -3.70 8.56
N VAL A 207 25.35 -3.23 7.31
CA VAL A 207 25.83 -1.90 6.92
C VAL A 207 24.70 -1.14 6.24
N PHE A 208 24.45 0.07 6.74
CA PHE A 208 23.32 0.90 6.35
C PHE A 208 23.80 2.25 5.84
N ARG A 209 23.06 2.81 4.88
CA ARG A 209 23.16 4.21 4.47
C ARG A 209 21.94 4.98 4.95
N TRP A 210 22.06 6.28 5.17
CA TRP A 210 20.89 7.12 5.41
C TRP A 210 20.06 7.26 4.13
N GLY A 211 18.73 7.16 4.28
CA GLY A 211 17.74 7.21 3.20
C GLY A 211 16.85 8.44 3.22
N GLY A 212 17.09 9.43 4.09
CA GLY A 212 16.23 10.60 4.29
C GLY A 212 15.07 10.35 5.26
N ALA A 213 14.44 9.17 5.17
CA ALA A 213 13.35 8.74 6.06
C ALA A 213 13.76 7.63 7.06
N GLY A 214 15.05 7.28 7.14
CA GLY A 214 15.56 6.21 7.99
C GLY A 214 16.84 5.55 7.45
N TRP A 215 17.33 4.57 8.20
CA TRP A 215 18.45 3.72 7.81
C TRP A 215 18.02 2.66 6.80
N THR A 216 18.76 2.51 5.70
CA THR A 216 18.56 1.46 4.69
C THR A 216 19.77 0.54 4.63
N SER A 217 19.60 -0.73 4.98
CA SER A 217 20.65 -1.75 4.84
C SER A 217 20.97 -1.98 3.37
N PHE A 218 22.26 -2.10 3.03
CA PHE A 218 22.72 -2.44 1.68
C PHE A 218 23.68 -3.63 1.63
N ALA A 219 24.22 -4.05 2.78
CA ALA A 219 25.10 -5.22 2.88
C ALA A 219 24.98 -5.89 4.26
N GLN A 220 25.12 -7.22 4.27
CA GLN A 220 25.47 -7.99 5.46
C GLN A 220 26.74 -8.78 5.15
N VAL A 221 27.80 -8.57 5.94
CA VAL A 221 29.15 -9.09 5.67
C VAL A 221 29.68 -9.88 6.86
N LYS A 222 30.58 -10.84 6.60
CA LYS A 222 31.28 -11.60 7.65
C LYS A 222 32.79 -11.35 7.66
N SER A 223 33.34 -10.62 6.67
CA SER A 223 34.74 -10.20 6.65
C SER A 223 35.08 -9.12 7.67
N ALA A 224 36.34 -9.08 8.09
CA ALA A 224 36.95 -7.90 8.69
C ALA A 224 37.17 -6.78 7.64
N GLY A 225 37.21 -5.52 8.09
CA GLY A 225 37.56 -4.38 7.25
C GLY A 225 36.54 -3.98 6.17
N CYS A 226 37.06 -3.41 5.08
CA CYS A 226 36.30 -2.75 4.01
C CYS A 226 35.89 -3.57 2.75
N PRO A 227 36.55 -4.68 2.33
CA PRO A 227 36.43 -5.18 0.94
C PRO A 227 35.00 -5.48 0.47
N GLU A 228 34.25 -6.31 1.19
CA GLU A 228 32.87 -6.69 0.84
C GLU A 228 31.94 -5.46 0.85
N ILE A 229 32.10 -4.59 1.86
CA ILE A 229 31.30 -3.36 2.03
C ILE A 229 31.47 -2.42 0.83
N ARG A 230 32.72 -2.20 0.38
CA ARG A 230 33.04 -1.31 -0.75
C ARG A 230 32.85 -1.94 -2.13
N ALA A 231 32.66 -3.26 -2.21
CA ALA A 231 32.15 -3.90 -3.41
C ALA A 231 30.63 -3.65 -3.58
N ALA A 232 29.88 -3.63 -2.48
CA ALA A 232 28.44 -3.33 -2.47
C ALA A 232 28.13 -1.82 -2.63
N GLU A 233 28.84 -0.95 -1.90
CA GLU A 233 28.72 0.51 -2.03
C GLU A 233 30.11 1.18 -2.11
N PRO A 234 30.61 1.45 -3.33
CA PRO A 234 31.93 2.06 -3.55
C PRO A 234 32.15 3.41 -2.84
N LYS A 235 31.07 4.14 -2.51
CA LYS A 235 31.11 5.43 -1.79
C LYS A 235 31.31 5.28 -0.27
N PHE A 236 31.19 4.07 0.28
CA PHE A 236 31.37 3.85 1.72
C PHE A 236 32.77 4.33 2.17
N PRO A 237 32.89 5.26 3.15
CA PRO A 237 34.17 5.87 3.46
C PRO A 237 35.16 4.90 4.10
N VAL A 238 36.35 4.77 3.48
CA VAL A 238 37.42 3.85 3.93
C VAL A 238 37.84 4.10 5.39
N ALA A 239 37.73 5.34 5.87
CA ALA A 239 38.04 5.70 7.26
C ALA A 239 37.19 4.94 8.28
N LEU A 240 35.91 4.69 8.00
CA LEU A 240 34.97 4.03 8.90
C LEU A 240 35.24 2.52 9.05
N CYS A 241 35.85 1.90 8.02
CA CYS A 241 36.09 0.45 7.99
C CYS A 241 37.56 0.04 8.18
N LYS A 242 38.52 0.98 8.20
CA LYS A 242 39.96 0.66 8.32
C LYS A 242 40.34 -0.05 9.64
N ALA A 243 39.55 0.14 10.70
CA ALA A 243 39.77 -0.46 12.02
C ALA A 243 38.72 -1.51 12.42
N LEU A 244 37.80 -1.90 11.51
CA LEU A 244 36.74 -2.86 11.85
C LEU A 244 37.29 -4.30 11.95
N PRO A 245 37.17 -4.98 13.10
CA PRO A 245 37.54 -6.40 13.24
C PRO A 245 36.57 -7.28 12.44
N ALA A 246 36.80 -8.59 12.40
CA ALA A 246 35.73 -9.52 12.03
C ALA A 246 34.53 -9.33 12.99
N PRO A 247 33.28 -9.57 12.56
CA PRO A 247 32.14 -9.59 13.48
C PRO A 247 32.35 -10.66 14.56
N ALA A 248 31.99 -10.32 15.80
CA ALA A 248 32.19 -11.11 17.00
C ALA A 248 31.10 -10.79 18.03
#